data_AF-A0A537JFK9-F1
#
_entry.id   AF-A0A537JFK9-F1
#
_cell.length_a   1.000
_cell.length_b   1.000
_cell.length_c   1.000
_cell.angle_alpha   90.00
_cell.angle_beta   90.00
_cell.angle_gamma   90.00
#
_symmetry.space_group_name_H-M   'P 1'
#
loop_
_entity.id
_entity.type
_entity.pdbx_description
1 polymer ?
#
loop_
_entity_poly.entity_id
_entity_poly.type
_entity_poly.pdbx_seq_one_letter_code
_entity_poly.pdbx_strand_id
1 'polypeptide(L)'
;MQRIVREQARKYAFDRDDEPLLRVRRGERFEIETYDASTGYFETADQKAVPARRPGFDRTPPLVNPIAGPVWVEGVERGDTLVVTIEGSPPAGLSCPASTRQGSFATPPVPAEPPATGSCTSMSGSRGPSPRLSARLAWRRTGK
;
A
#
# COMPACT_ATOMS: atom_id res chain seq x y z
N MET A 1 -0.22 12.87 -19.36
CA MET A 1 -1.01 12.38 -18.21
C MET A 1 -0.13 12.49 -16.99
N GLN A 2 -0.62 13.08 -15.89
CA GLN A 2 0.20 13.26 -14.70
C GLN A 2 0.43 11.93 -13.97
N ARG A 3 1.56 11.81 -13.26
CA ARG A 3 1.94 10.55 -12.62
C ARG A 3 2.77 10.74 -11.36
N ILE A 4 2.47 9.95 -10.32
CA ILE A 4 3.36 9.72 -9.18
C ILE A 4 4.20 8.49 -9.48
N VAL A 5 5.53 8.65 -9.52
CA VAL A 5 6.46 7.52 -9.73
C VAL A 5 6.72 6.79 -8.42
N ARG A 6 7.03 5.50 -8.51
CA ARG A 6 7.13 4.61 -7.34
C ARG A 6 8.12 5.15 -6.30
N GLU A 7 9.22 5.74 -6.75
CA GLU A 7 10.28 6.25 -5.88
C GLU A 7 9.81 7.39 -4.97
N GLN A 8 8.72 8.09 -5.34
CA GLN A 8 8.06 9.11 -4.51
C GLN A 8 7.04 8.52 -3.54
N ALA A 9 6.57 7.29 -3.76
CA ALA A 9 5.59 6.60 -2.94
C ALA A 9 6.21 5.99 -1.68
N ARG A 10 6.81 6.81 -0.82
CA ARG A 10 7.53 6.38 0.39
C ARG A 10 7.11 7.15 1.64
N LYS A 11 5.87 7.66 1.67
CA LYS A 11 5.28 8.19 2.90
C LYS A 11 4.65 7.04 3.69
N TYR A 12 4.75 7.10 5.01
CA TYR A 12 4.30 6.03 5.90
C TYR A 12 3.27 6.51 6.93
N ALA A 13 2.89 7.78 6.86
CA ALA A 13 1.80 8.37 7.62
C ALA A 13 1.02 9.33 6.72
N PHE A 14 -0.24 9.54 7.08
CA PHE A 14 -1.03 10.63 6.54
C PHE A 14 -0.74 11.88 7.36
N ASP A 15 -0.18 12.90 6.74
CA ASP A 15 0.01 14.21 7.32
C ASP A 15 -0.73 15.25 6.48
N ARG A 16 -1.30 16.26 7.14
CA ARG A 16 -2.01 17.36 6.49
C ARG A 16 -1.08 18.45 6.00
N ASP A 17 0.10 18.57 6.61
CA ASP A 17 1.11 19.58 6.29
C ASP A 17 2.03 19.11 5.15
N ASP A 18 1.81 17.88 4.68
CA ASP A 18 2.49 17.29 3.54
C ASP A 18 2.26 18.07 2.25
N GLU A 19 3.36 18.43 1.56
CA GLU A 19 3.26 18.97 0.21
C GLU A 19 2.68 17.94 -0.76
N PRO A 20 1.75 18.35 -1.65
CA PRO A 20 1.15 17.45 -2.62
C PRO A 20 2.15 17.07 -3.72
N LEU A 21 2.29 15.77 -3.96
CA LEU A 21 3.08 15.25 -5.08
C LEU A 21 2.40 15.51 -6.42
N LEU A 22 1.08 15.71 -6.40
CA LEU A 22 0.26 15.88 -7.57
C LEU A 22 -0.90 16.83 -7.28
N ARG A 23 -1.24 17.72 -8.22
CA ARG A 23 -2.46 18.53 -8.19
C ARG A 23 -3.33 18.19 -9.40
N VAL A 24 -4.59 17.83 -9.19
CA VAL A 24 -5.50 17.37 -10.24
C VAL A 24 -6.83 18.11 -10.21
N ARG A 25 -7.43 18.28 -11.39
CA ARG A 25 -8.79 18.78 -11.53
C ARG A 25 -9.82 17.68 -11.33
N ARG A 26 -11.06 18.08 -11.04
CA ARG A 26 -12.20 17.16 -11.00
C ARG A 26 -12.32 16.40 -12.32
N GLY A 27 -12.37 15.08 -12.23
CA GLY A 27 -12.47 14.18 -13.35
C GLY A 27 -11.15 13.99 -14.10
N GLU A 28 -10.04 14.58 -13.68
CA GLU A 28 -8.76 14.35 -14.37
C GLU A 28 -8.24 12.92 -14.14
N ARG A 29 -7.63 12.34 -15.18
CA ARG A 29 -6.94 11.04 -15.11
C ARG A 29 -5.48 11.23 -14.73
N PHE A 30 -5.01 10.39 -13.82
CA PHE A 30 -3.61 10.32 -13.44
C PHE A 30 -3.20 8.88 -13.14
N GLU A 31 -1.90 8.66 -13.10
CA GLU A 31 -1.31 7.38 -12.74
C GLU A 31 -0.59 7.45 -11.40
N ILE A 32 -0.62 6.34 -10.68
CA ILE A 32 0.13 6.16 -9.45
C ILE A 32 0.88 4.83 -9.54
N GLU A 33 2.17 4.85 -9.30
CA GLU A 33 2.93 3.64 -9.04
C GLU A 33 3.07 3.42 -7.53
N THR A 34 2.90 2.18 -7.10
CA THR A 34 2.94 1.82 -5.67
C THR A 34 4.04 0.81 -5.39
N TYR A 35 4.49 0.80 -4.15
CA TYR A 35 5.18 -0.36 -3.57
C TYR A 35 4.14 -1.33 -3.01
N ASP A 36 4.53 -2.60 -2.86
CA ASP A 36 3.77 -3.52 -2.01
C ASP A 36 3.81 -3.07 -0.53
N ALA A 37 2.93 -3.66 0.28
CA ALA A 37 2.82 -3.37 1.71
C ALA A 37 4.12 -3.58 2.50
N SER A 38 5.05 -4.37 1.95
CA SER A 38 6.34 -4.69 2.54
C SER A 38 7.49 -3.82 2.04
N THR A 39 7.20 -2.86 1.15
CA THR A 39 8.19 -2.01 0.48
C THR A 39 9.23 -2.85 -0.28
N GLY A 40 8.81 -3.97 -0.87
CA GLY A 40 9.68 -4.88 -1.60
C GLY A 40 10.56 -5.78 -0.73
N TYR A 41 10.19 -6.02 0.54
CA TYR A 41 10.97 -6.86 1.44
C TYR A 41 10.96 -8.35 1.05
N PHE A 42 9.87 -8.85 0.47
CA PHE A 42 9.72 -10.26 0.13
C PHE A 42 10.18 -10.55 -1.30
N GLU A 43 11.46 -10.84 -1.48
CA GLU A 43 12.09 -11.22 -2.76
C GLU A 43 12.45 -12.71 -2.80
N THR A 44 12.74 -13.34 -1.66
CA THR A 44 13.12 -14.76 -1.54
C THR A 44 12.26 -15.49 -0.51
N ALA A 45 12.14 -16.82 -0.64
CA ALA A 45 11.36 -17.64 0.29
C ALA A 45 11.94 -17.67 1.72
N ASP A 46 13.22 -17.32 1.86
CA ASP A 46 13.90 -17.25 3.16
C ASP A 46 13.52 -16.00 3.97
N GLN A 47 12.97 -14.97 3.31
CA GLN A 47 12.53 -13.74 3.95
C GLN A 47 11.17 -13.95 4.62
N LYS A 48 11.21 -14.16 5.94
CA LYS A 48 10.02 -14.45 6.75
C LYS A 48 9.30 -13.18 7.19
N ALA A 49 7.98 -13.26 7.31
CA ALA A 49 7.13 -12.18 7.84
C ALA A 49 7.23 -12.05 9.38
N VAL A 50 8.45 -11.92 9.92
CA VAL A 50 8.70 -11.76 11.36
C VAL A 50 9.03 -10.29 11.64
N PRO A 51 8.14 -9.52 12.30
CA PRO A 51 8.33 -8.08 12.51
C PRO A 51 9.70 -7.70 13.09
N ALA A 52 10.17 -8.44 14.10
CA ALA A 52 11.47 -8.21 14.74
C ALA A 52 12.69 -8.37 13.81
N ARG A 53 12.52 -9.01 12.65
CA ARG A 53 13.58 -9.23 11.65
C ARG A 53 13.43 -8.33 10.42
N ARG A 54 12.43 -7.44 10.42
CA ARG A 54 12.10 -6.59 9.29
C ARG A 54 12.60 -5.17 9.52
N PRO A 55 13.50 -4.66 8.67
CA PRO A 55 13.92 -3.26 8.73
C PRO A 55 12.72 -2.32 8.67
N GLY A 56 12.74 -1.27 9.50
CA GLY A 56 11.69 -0.25 9.51
C GLY A 56 10.55 -0.50 10.51
N PHE A 57 10.46 -1.68 11.13
CA PHE A 57 9.54 -1.93 12.25
C PHE A 57 10.00 -1.33 13.58
N ASP A 58 11.27 -0.92 13.65
CA ASP A 58 11.91 -0.20 14.75
C ASP A 58 11.60 1.31 14.75
N ARG A 59 10.89 1.81 13.75
CA ARG A 59 10.54 3.24 13.59
C ARG A 59 9.09 3.53 13.97
N THR A 60 8.82 4.80 14.27
CA THR A 60 7.47 5.33 14.47
C THR A 60 7.25 6.52 13.54
N PRO A 61 6.34 6.43 12.54
CA PRO A 61 5.59 5.24 12.16
C PRO A 61 6.49 4.13 11.57
N PRO A 62 6.07 2.86 11.65
CA PRO A 62 6.76 1.77 10.97
C PRO A 62 6.84 1.99 9.45
N LEU A 63 7.96 1.63 8.82
CA LEU A 63 8.16 1.81 7.37
C LEU A 63 7.50 0.69 6.53
N VAL A 64 6.21 0.46 6.77
CA VAL A 64 5.37 -0.49 6.04
C VAL A 64 4.12 0.19 5.53
N ASN A 65 3.48 -0.40 4.52
CA ASN A 65 2.33 0.19 3.83
C ASN A 65 2.63 1.60 3.27
N PRO A 66 3.65 1.73 2.41
CA PRO A 66 3.98 3.01 1.79
C PRO A 66 2.80 3.59 0.99
N ILE A 67 2.61 4.90 1.12
CA ILE A 67 1.54 5.67 0.51
C ILE A 67 2.12 6.47 -0.67
N ALA A 68 1.41 6.42 -1.80
CA ALA A 68 1.72 7.20 -2.98
C ALA A 68 0.85 8.47 -3.03
N GLY A 69 1.34 9.55 -2.42
CA GLY A 69 0.61 10.79 -2.29
C GLY A 69 1.30 11.80 -1.37
N PRO A 70 0.60 12.88 -0.98
CA PRO A 70 -0.82 13.14 -1.26
C PRO A 70 -1.11 13.69 -2.66
N VAL A 71 -2.32 13.41 -3.16
CA VAL A 71 -2.88 14.01 -4.37
C VAL A 71 -3.85 15.12 -3.95
N TRP A 72 -3.58 16.35 -4.36
CA TRP A 72 -4.45 17.49 -4.13
C TRP A 72 -5.51 17.58 -5.22
N VAL A 73 -6.78 17.68 -4.83
CA VAL A 73 -7.91 17.78 -5.77
C VAL A 73 -8.46 19.20 -5.74
N GLU A 74 -8.43 19.88 -6.88
CA GLU A 74 -8.91 21.26 -6.99
C GLU A 74 -10.42 21.37 -6.69
N GLY A 75 -10.77 22.38 -5.89
CA GLY A 75 -12.17 22.73 -5.57
C GLY A 75 -12.88 21.81 -4.58
N VAL A 76 -12.18 20.84 -3.98
CA VAL A 76 -12.71 20.00 -2.89
C VAL A 76 -12.64 20.75 -1.58
N GLU A 77 -13.73 20.75 -0.83
CA GLU A 77 -13.83 21.41 0.47
C GLU A 77 -14.13 20.39 1.58
N ARG A 78 -13.90 20.80 2.83
CA ARG A 78 -14.22 19.96 3.99
C ARG A 78 -15.71 19.62 3.98
N GLY A 79 -16.02 18.33 4.06
CA GLY A 79 -17.38 17.80 4.04
C GLY A 79 -17.68 17.06 2.75
N ASP A 80 -17.05 17.43 1.63
CA ASP A 80 -17.26 16.77 0.34
C ASP A 80 -16.84 15.31 0.35
N THR A 81 -17.53 14.50 -0.45
CA THR A 81 -17.18 13.09 -0.67
C THR A 81 -16.33 12.95 -1.93
N LEU A 82 -15.11 12.44 -1.79
CA LEU A 82 -14.28 12.02 -2.91
C LEU A 82 -14.79 10.68 -3.48
N VAL A 83 -14.89 10.61 -4.80
CA VAL A 83 -15.22 9.41 -5.57
C VAL A 83 -14.01 9.04 -6.41
N VAL A 84 -13.38 7.91 -6.10
CA VAL A 84 -12.21 7.40 -6.82
C VAL A 84 -12.64 6.30 -7.76
N THR A 85 -12.45 6.50 -9.06
CA THR A 85 -12.65 5.45 -10.06
C THR A 85 -11.29 4.87 -10.42
N ILE A 86 -11.09 3.58 -10.16
CA ILE A 86 -9.92 2.83 -10.58
C ILE A 86 -10.20 2.28 -11.99
N GLU A 87 -9.46 2.75 -12.99
CA GLU A 87 -9.69 2.42 -14.40
C GLU A 87 -8.90 1.16 -14.82
N GLY A 88 -7.84 0.81 -14.09
CA GLY A 88 -7.12 -0.44 -14.29
C GLY A 88 -5.80 -0.49 -13.52
N SER A 89 -5.33 -1.72 -13.33
CA SER A 89 -3.96 -2.02 -12.90
C SER A 89 -3.41 -3.12 -13.80
N PRO A 90 -2.14 -3.05 -14.26
CA PRO A 90 -1.46 -4.23 -14.76
C PRO A 90 -1.48 -5.33 -13.69
N PRO A 91 -1.44 -6.62 -14.07
CA PRO A 91 -1.29 -7.70 -13.10
C PRO A 91 -0.06 -7.42 -12.24
N ALA A 92 -0.24 -7.41 -10.91
CA ALA A 92 0.87 -7.31 -9.98
C ALA A 92 1.80 -8.51 -10.17
N GLY A 93 3.11 -8.31 -10.03
CA GLY A 93 4.07 -9.41 -9.92
C GLY A 93 3.81 -10.28 -8.69
N LEU A 94 4.74 -11.18 -8.38
CA LEU A 94 4.68 -12.07 -7.21
C LEU A 94 4.29 -11.30 -5.94
N SER A 95 3.28 -11.80 -5.23
CA SER A 95 2.77 -11.24 -3.98
C SER A 95 2.82 -12.29 -2.88
N CYS A 96 3.37 -11.93 -1.72
CA CYS A 96 3.47 -12.83 -0.56
C CYS A 96 2.31 -12.55 0.43
N PRO A 97 1.34 -13.46 0.60
CA PRO A 97 0.36 -13.34 1.67
C PRO A 97 1.05 -13.59 3.02
N ALA A 98 1.21 -12.54 3.82
CA ALA A 98 1.77 -12.64 5.16
C ALA A 98 0.66 -12.64 6.22
N SER A 99 0.46 -13.75 6.94
CA SER A 99 -0.40 -13.76 8.12
C SER A 99 0.42 -13.33 9.34
N THR A 100 0.04 -12.22 9.96
CA THR A 100 0.51 -11.90 11.32
C THR A 100 -0.60 -12.33 12.27
N ARG A 101 -0.43 -13.41 13.05
CA ARG A 101 -1.31 -13.63 14.20
C ARG A 101 -1.10 -12.45 15.14
N GLN A 102 -2.06 -11.52 15.20
CA GLN A 102 -2.16 -10.60 16.32
C GLN A 102 -2.39 -11.45 17.57
N GLY A 103 -1.54 -11.28 18.58
CA GLY A 103 -1.71 -11.97 19.86
C GLY A 103 -3.07 -11.62 20.45
N SER A 104 -3.97 -12.60 20.46
CA SER A 104 -5.27 -12.52 21.13
C SER A 104 -5.04 -12.36 22.64
N PHE A 105 -5.83 -11.47 23.25
CA PHE A 105 -6.10 -11.52 24.68
C PHE A 105 -6.58 -12.93 25.07
N ALA A 106 -6.21 -13.32 26.29
CA ALA A 106 -6.27 -14.65 26.90
C ALA A 106 -7.41 -15.60 26.45
N THR A 107 -7.03 -16.79 26.00
CA THR A 107 -7.83 -18.03 26.12
C THR A 107 -6.83 -19.20 26.28
N PRO A 108 -7.06 -20.19 27.16
CA PRO A 108 -6.07 -21.22 27.52
C PRO A 108 -5.66 -22.13 26.35
N PRO A 109 -4.50 -22.81 26.45
CA PRO A 109 -3.85 -23.42 25.30
C PRO A 109 -4.57 -24.71 24.85
N VAL A 110 -5.06 -24.69 23.62
CA VAL A 110 -5.26 -25.90 22.82
C VAL A 110 -3.87 -26.39 22.38
N PRO A 111 -3.54 -27.70 22.45
CA PRO A 111 -2.23 -28.21 22.04
C PRO A 111 -1.91 -27.75 20.62
N ALA A 112 -0.71 -27.18 20.48
CA ALA A 112 -0.22 -26.60 19.23
C ALA A 112 -0.07 -27.71 18.18
N GLU A 113 -0.93 -27.68 17.16
CA GLU A 113 -0.54 -28.22 15.86
C GLU A 113 0.71 -27.45 15.38
N PRO A 114 1.71 -28.13 14.77
CA PRO A 114 2.89 -27.47 14.26
C PRO A 114 2.46 -26.33 13.31
N PRO A 115 3.05 -25.12 13.41
CA PRO A 115 2.67 -24.04 12.52
C PRO A 115 2.88 -24.51 11.09
N ALA A 116 1.80 -24.47 10.30
CA ALA A 116 1.88 -24.64 8.87
C ALA A 116 2.95 -23.68 8.36
N THR A 117 4.09 -24.24 7.98
CA THR A 117 5.16 -23.51 7.33
C THR A 117 4.55 -23.11 5.99
N GLY A 118 4.08 -21.86 5.90
CA GLY A 118 3.69 -21.27 4.63
C GLY A 118 4.93 -21.27 3.75
N SER A 119 5.07 -22.33 2.95
CA SER A 119 6.11 -22.45 1.95
C SER A 119 5.75 -21.49 0.83
N CYS A 120 6.59 -20.47 0.63
CA CYS A 120 6.65 -19.76 -0.65
C CYS A 120 7.19 -20.75 -1.69
N THR A 121 6.32 -21.55 -2.28
CA THR A 121 6.72 -22.53 -3.29
C THR A 121 7.23 -21.80 -4.53
N SER A 122 8.50 -22.04 -4.86
CA SER A 122 9.24 -21.70 -6.09
C SER A 122 9.19 -20.24 -6.56
N MET A 123 10.22 -19.47 -6.20
CA MET A 123 10.46 -18.12 -6.76
C MET A 123 11.65 -18.12 -7.71
N SER A 124 11.39 -18.34 -8.99
CA SER A 124 12.27 -17.93 -10.09
C SER A 124 11.52 -16.93 -10.96
N GLY A 125 11.38 -15.70 -10.47
CA GLY A 125 10.73 -14.61 -11.21
C GLY A 125 11.63 -13.37 -11.20
N SER A 126 12.07 -12.93 -12.37
CA SER A 126 12.70 -11.61 -12.55
C SER A 126 11.72 -10.49 -12.17
N ARG A 127 12.24 -9.35 -11.70
CA ARG A 127 11.50 -8.13 -11.34
C ARG A 127 10.31 -7.89 -12.27
N GLY A 128 9.11 -8.22 -11.81
CA GLY A 128 7.89 -7.78 -12.48
C GLY A 128 7.82 -6.25 -12.42
N PRO A 129 7.19 -5.59 -13.42
CA PRO A 129 6.96 -4.15 -13.35
C PRO A 129 6.19 -3.81 -12.07
N SER A 130 6.55 -2.70 -11.43
CA SER A 130 5.81 -2.16 -10.29
C SER A 130 4.33 -2.03 -10.64
N PRO A 131 3.40 -2.37 -9.74
CA PRO A 131 1.99 -2.21 -10.00
C PRO A 131 1.70 -0.73 -10.27
N ARG A 132 1.17 -0.47 -11.48
CA ARG A 132 0.68 0.84 -11.90
C ARG A 132 -0.83 0.89 -11.69
N LEU A 133 -1.33 1.97 -11.15
CA LEU A 133 -2.76 2.20 -10.99
C LEU A 133 -3.12 3.43 -11.81
N SER A 134 -4.06 3.27 -12.73
CA SER A 134 -4.69 4.40 -13.41
C SER A 134 -5.98 4.74 -12.67
N ALA A 135 -6.11 5.99 -12.24
CA ALA A 135 -7.26 6.45 -11.46
C ALA A 135 -7.79 7.78 -11.99
N ARG A 136 -9.08 8.00 -11.75
CA ARG A 136 -9.77 9.26 -11.96
C ARG A 136 -10.47 9.66 -10.67
N LEU A 137 -10.28 10.91 -10.25
CA LEU A 137 -10.93 11.45 -9.05
C LEU A 137 -12.08 12.36 -9.44
N ALA A 138 -13.24 12.12 -8.87
CA ALA A 138 -14.38 13.03 -8.87
C ALA A 138 -14.78 13.32 -7.42
N TRP A 139 -15.72 14.23 -7.22
CA TRP A 139 -16.28 14.49 -5.90
C TRP A 139 -17.73 14.93 -6.00
N ARG A 140 -18.46 14.78 -4.90
CA ARG A 140 -19.85 15.22 -4.72
C ARG A 140 -19.93 16.08 -3.47
N ARG A 141 -20.61 17.22 -3.56
CA ARG A 141 -21.02 17.99 -2.38
C ARG A 141 -22.07 17.20 -1.63
N THR A 142 -21.83 16.93 -0.37
CA THR A 142 -22.83 16.42 0.57
C THR A 142 -23.55 17.64 1.17
N GLY A 143 -24.87 17.74 0.95
CA GLY A 143 -25.70 18.77 1.60
C GLY A 143 -26.16 19.95 0.73
N LYS A 144 -26.60 19.72 -0.50
CA LYS A 144 -27.62 20.57 -1.15
C LYS A 144 -28.81 19.72 -1.54
#